data_AF-A0A7Y5KUQ5-F1
#
_entry.id   AF-A0A7Y5KUQ5-F1
#
_cell.length_a   1.000
_cell.length_b   1.000
_cell.length_c   1.000
_cell.angle_alpha   90.00
_cell.angle_beta   90.00
_cell.angle_gamma   90.00
#
_symmetry.space_group_name_H-M   'P 1'
#
loop_
_entity.id
_entity.type
_entity.pdbx_description
1 polymer ?
#
loop_
_entity_poly.entity_id
_entity_poly.type
_entity_poly.pdbx_seq_one_letter_code
_entity_poly.pdbx_strand_id
1 'polypeptide(L)' 'MEIGEYADHDEPAPQRLSEQRSLSVFRYLVAKGVPAARLARRGYGSSVPVVAPNMPDRRANMRVQFLFGPDRQDLP' A
#
# COMPACT_ATOMS: atom_id res chain seq x y z
N MET A 1 -2.87 10.75 -6.72
CA MET A 1 -3.04 9.28 -6.68
C MET A 1 -2.26 8.76 -5.50
N GLU A 2 -2.87 7.93 -4.65
CA GLU A 2 -2.16 7.26 -3.56
C GLU A 2 -1.82 5.81 -3.93
N ILE A 3 -0.61 5.39 -3.56
CA ILE A 3 -0.11 4.02 -3.61
C ILE A 3 -0.19 3.44 -2.20
N GLY A 4 -1.20 2.62 -1.93
CA GLY A 4 -1.38 1.91 -0.66
C GLY A 4 -0.82 0.49 -0.74
N GLU A 5 0.11 0.16 0.13
CA GLU A 5 0.69 -1.19 0.23
C GLU A 5 0.29 -1.84 1.53
N TYR A 6 -0.04 -3.13 1.46
CA TYR A 6 -0.49 -3.93 2.59
C TYR A 6 0.33 -5.21 2.67
N ALA A 7 0.48 -5.71 3.89
CA ALA A 7 1.24 -6.90 4.20
C ALA A 7 0.35 -7.92 4.92
N ASP A 8 0.68 -9.20 4.77
CA ASP A 8 0.09 -10.22 5.63
C ASP A 8 0.63 -10.04 7.06
N HIS A 9 -0.17 -10.41 8.06
CA HIS A 9 0.23 -10.31 9.47
C HIS A 9 1.46 -11.17 9.82
N ASP A 10 1.70 -12.26 9.09
CA ASP A 10 2.86 -13.15 9.30
C ASP A 10 4.13 -12.66 8.62
N GLU A 11 4.06 -11.60 7.80
CA GLU A 11 5.27 -11.05 7.19
C GLU A 11 6.15 -10.37 8.25
N PRO A 12 7.48 -10.52 8.18
CA PRO A 12 8.38 -9.91 9.15
C PRO A 12 8.32 -8.38 9.05
N ALA A 13 8.05 -7.72 10.18
CA ALA A 13 7.90 -6.26 10.27
C ALA A 13 6.95 -5.71 9.18
N PRO A 14 5.67 -6.10 9.18
CA PRO A 14 4.75 -5.88 8.06
C PRO A 14 4.59 -4.39 7.75
N GLN A 15 4.64 -3.54 8.77
CA GLN A 15 4.65 -2.08 8.62
C GLN A 15 5.85 -1.62 7.76
N ARG A 16 7.07 -1.89 8.21
CA ARG A 16 8.30 -1.49 7.49
C ARG A 16 8.36 -2.09 6.09
N LEU A 17 7.94 -3.34 5.93
CA LEU A 17 7.93 -4.03 4.64
C LEU A 17 6.99 -3.35 3.64
N SER A 18 5.75 -3.06 4.05
CA SER A 18 4.78 -2.34 3.20
C SER A 18 5.25 -0.91 2.86
N GLU A 19 5.93 -0.23 3.78
CA GLU A 19 6.51 1.09 3.53
C GLU A 19 7.63 1.04 2.49
N GLN A 20 8.49 0.02 2.54
CA GLN A 20 9.56 -0.20 1.55
C GLN A 20 8.98 -0.55 0.18
N ARG A 21 7.96 -1.41 0.13
CA ARG A 21 7.25 -1.75 -1.11
C ARG A 21 6.62 -0.51 -1.73
N SER A 22 5.95 0.32 -0.94
CA SER A 22 5.27 1.53 -1.49
C SER A 22 6.27 2.54 -2.02
N LEU A 23 7.46 2.63 -1.39
CA LEU A 23 8.57 3.44 -1.89
C LEU A 23 9.12 2.90 -3.21
N SER A 24 9.24 1.59 -3.36
CA SER A 24 9.70 0.95 -4.60
C SER A 24 8.77 1.26 -5.77
N VAL A 25 7.46 1.08 -5.58
CA VAL A 25 6.44 1.38 -6.60
C VAL A 25 6.42 2.88 -6.94
N PHE A 26 6.49 3.76 -5.94
CA PHE A 26 6.60 5.20 -6.15
C PHE A 26 7.81 5.55 -7.02
N ARG A 27 9.01 5.04 -6.68
CA ARG A 27 10.24 5.29 -7.44
C ARG A 27 10.13 4.80 -8.88
N TYR A 28 9.54 3.62 -9.08
CA TYR A 28 9.32 3.07 -10.41
C TYR A 28 8.42 3.99 -11.25
N LEU A 29 7.29 4.45 -10.71
CA LEU A 29 6.36 5.33 -11.44
C LEU A 29 6.98 6.69 -11.77
N VAL A 30 7.75 7.27 -10.85
CA VAL A 30 8.51 8.50 -11.13
C VAL A 30 9.52 8.28 -12.25
N ALA A 31 10.27 7.17 -12.23
CA ALA A 31 11.21 6.82 -13.29
C ALA A 31 10.54 6.58 -14.65
N LYS A 32 9.25 6.22 -14.66
CA LYS A 32 8.41 6.10 -15.88
C LYS A 32 7.76 7.40 -16.31
N GLY A 33 8.04 8.52 -15.65
CA GLY A 33 7.60 9.85 -16.06
C GLY A 33 6.33 10.35 -15.36
N VAL A 34 5.82 9.63 -14.35
CA VAL A 34 4.71 10.15 -13.55
C VAL A 34 5.25 11.23 -12.60
N PRO A 35 4.73 12.47 -12.61
CA PRO A 35 5.22 13.52 -11.73
C PRO A 35 5.05 13.13 -10.26
N ALA A 36 6.13 13.19 -9.48
CA ALA A 36 6.14 12.87 -8.05
C ALA A 36 5.07 13.65 -7.26
N ALA A 37 4.83 14.92 -7.63
CA ALA A 37 3.82 15.77 -7.00
C ALA A 37 2.37 15.27 -7.17
N ARG A 38 2.11 14.33 -8.10
CA ARG A 38 0.79 13.72 -8.31
C ARG A 38 0.65 12.38 -7.57
N LEU A 39 1.69 11.95 -6.86
CA LEU A 39 1.80 10.67 -6.19
C LEU A 39 1.94 10.84 -4.68
N ALA A 40 1.12 10.13 -3.94
CA ALA A 40 1.31 9.85 -2.52
C ALA A 40 1.56 8.35 -2.34
N ARG A 41 2.14 7.96 -1.21
CA ARG A 41 2.35 6.54 -0.87
C ARG A 41 2.13 6.31 0.61
N ARG A 42 1.65 5.12 0.98
CA ARG A 42 1.53 4.69 2.38
C ARG A 42 1.72 3.18 2.47
N GLY A 43 2.53 2.76 3.44
CA GLY A 43 2.57 1.38 3.91
C GLY A 43 1.59 1.22 5.07
N TYR A 44 0.58 0.38 4.90
CA TYR A 44 -0.44 0.09 5.92
C TYR A 44 -0.10 -1.14 6.77
N GLY A 45 0.97 -1.85 6.45
CA GLY A 45 1.29 -3.13 7.06
C GLY A 45 0.10 -4.08 7.02
N SER A 46 -0.12 -4.78 8.13
CA SER A 46 -1.24 -5.70 8.31
C SER A 46 -2.46 -5.06 8.98
N SER A 47 -2.49 -3.72 9.14
CA SER A 47 -3.52 -3.04 9.94
C SER A 47 -4.89 -2.93 9.26
N VAL A 48 -4.97 -3.23 7.95
CA VAL A 48 -6.20 -3.17 7.15
C VAL A 48 -6.42 -4.49 6.40
N PRO A 49 -6.78 -5.57 7.12
CA PRO A 49 -7.07 -6.86 6.52
C PRO A 49 -8.38 -6.79 5.72
N VAL A 50 -8.38 -7.41 4.55
CA VAL A 50 -9.59 -7.67 3.74
C VAL A 50 -10.19 -9.05 4.03
N VAL A 51 -9.37 -9.94 4.60
CA VAL A 51 -9.74 -11.28 5.01
C VAL A 51 -9.15 -11.55 6.40
N ALA A 52 -9.86 -12.32 7.23
CA ALA A 52 -9.37 -12.68 8.56
C ALA A 52 -7.99 -13.40 8.50
N PRO A 53 -7.06 -13.11 9.44
CA PRO A 53 -5.69 -13.63 9.39
C PRO A 53 -5.56 -15.15 9.41
N ASN A 54 -6.56 -15.84 9.96
CA ASN A 54 -6.61 -17.29 10.13
C ASN A 54 -7.31 -18.05 8.98
N MET A 55 -7.75 -17.35 7.93
CA MET A 55 -8.39 -17.99 6.78
C MET A 55 -7.37 -18.49 5.75
N PRO A 56 -7.67 -19.56 4.97
CA PRO A 56 -6.77 -20.08 3.92
C PRO A 56 -6.38 -19.04 2.86
N ASP A 57 -7.23 -18.06 2.60
CA ASP A 57 -7.09 -16.98 1.63
C ASP A 57 -6.47 -15.71 2.21
N ARG A 58 -5.94 -15.73 3.44
CA ARG A 58 -5.27 -14.60 4.12
C ARG A 58 -4.23 -13.86 3.26
N ARG A 59 -3.62 -14.56 2.29
CA ARG A 59 -2.68 -14.00 1.31
C ARG A 59 -3.28 -12.85 0.51
N ALA A 60 -4.61 -12.75 0.40
CA ALA A 60 -5.32 -11.59 -0.15
C ALA A 60 -5.03 -10.28 0.60
N ASN A 61 -4.56 -10.35 1.85
CA ASN A 61 -4.12 -9.18 2.62
C ASN A 61 -2.82 -8.58 2.08
N MET A 62 -1.98 -9.34 1.36
CA MET A 62 -0.78 -8.83 0.67
C MET A 62 -1.18 -8.24 -0.68
N ARG A 63 -1.47 -6.94 -0.71
CA ARG A 63 -1.99 -6.28 -1.90
C ARG A 63 -1.40 -4.89 -2.10
N VAL A 64 -1.48 -4.43 -3.34
CA VAL A 64 -1.24 -3.04 -3.74
C VAL A 64 -2.58 -2.42 -4.12
N GLN A 65 -2.81 -1.17 -3.72
CA GLN A 65 -3.99 -0.39 -4.11
C GLN A 65 -3.57 0.96 -4.70
N PHE A 66 -4.16 1.31 -5.84
CA PHE A 66 -4.05 2.65 -6.42
C PHE A 66 -5.37 3.38 -6.25
N LEU A 67 -5.33 4.53 -5.61
CA LEU A 67 -6.51 5.36 -5.37
C LEU A 67 -6.44 6.65 -6.16
N PHE A 68 -7.48 6.88 -6.95
CA PHE A 68 -7.66 8.04 -7.80
C PHE A 68 -8.83 8.86 -7.26
N GLY A 69 -8.59 10.13 -6.93
CA GLY A 69 -9.57 11.02 -6.32
C GLY A 69 -8.87 12.17 -5.59
N PRO A 70 -9.62 13.14 -5.04
CA PRO A 70 -9.07 14.07 -4.04
C PRO A 70 -8.42 13.25 -2.92
N ASP A 71 -7.39 13.80 -2.28
CA ASP A 71 -6.55 13.06 -1.34
C ASP A 71 -7.41 12.39 -0.27
N ARG A 72 -7.09 11.15 0.17
CA ARG A 72 -7.90 10.46 1.20
C ARG A 72 -7.88 11.18 2.55
N GLN A 73 -7.01 12.19 2.71
CA GLN A 73 -7.02 13.10 3.86
C GLN A 73 -8.22 14.07 3.83
N ASP A 74 -8.94 14.13 2.71
CA ASP A 74 -10.12 14.97 2.49
C ASP A 74 -11.44 14.15 2.58
N LEU A 75 -11.38 12.87 2.98
CA LEU A 75 -12.59 12.10 3.29
C LEU A 75 -13.00 12.40 4.75
N PRO A 76 -14.28 12.74 5.01
CA PRO A 76 -14.79 13.04 6.35
C PRO A 76 -14.70 11.85 7.31
#